data_AF-A0A9X8VB87-F1
#
_entry.id   AF-A0A9X8VB87-F1
#
_cell.length_a   1.000
_cell.length_b   1.000
_cell.length_c   1.000
_cell.angle_alpha   90.00
_cell.angle_beta   90.00
_cell.angle_gamma   90.00
#
_symmetry.space_group_name_H-M   'P 1'
#
loop_
_entity.id
_entity.type
_entity.pdbx_description
1 polymer ?
#
loop_
_entity_poly.entity_id
_entity_poly.type
_entity_poly.pdbx_seq_one_letter_code
_entity_poly.pdbx_strand_id
1 'polypeptide(L)'
;SLLSAPALRAFRKVMPPMSTTEKEAIDAGTTWWEGDLFRGAPDWNKLHSYPKPRLTEEEQAFIDGPVEEACRMANDFQITHELADLPPELWA
;
A
#
# COMPACT_ATOMS: atom_id res chain seq x y z
N SER A 1 -4.83 -30.53 -21.19
CA SER A 1 -4.37 -29.77 -22.37
C SER A 1 -3.01 -30.28 -22.81
N LEU A 2 -2.94 -30.89 -23.99
CA LEU A 2 -1.72 -31.51 -24.52
C LEU A 2 -0.59 -30.50 -24.86
N LEU A 3 -0.94 -29.24 -25.12
CA LEU A 3 0.03 -28.19 -25.47
C LEU A 3 0.39 -27.27 -24.30
N SER A 4 -0.55 -26.92 -23.42
CA SER A 4 -0.28 -25.92 -22.37
C SER A 4 0.54 -26.48 -21.20
N ALA A 5 0.43 -27.77 -20.89
CA ALA A 5 1.21 -28.41 -19.83
C ALA A 5 2.73 -28.45 -20.11
N PRO A 6 3.21 -28.82 -21.32
CA PRO A 6 4.63 -28.73 -21.65
C PRO A 6 5.12 -27.28 -21.78
N ALA A 7 4.32 -26.38 -22.35
CA ALA A 7 4.66 -24.95 -22.45
C ALA A 7 4.88 -24.29 -21.07
N LEU A 8 3.98 -24.55 -20.12
CA LEU A 8 4.12 -24.04 -18.74
C LEU A 8 5.36 -24.60 -18.02
N ARG A 9 5.73 -25.86 -18.28
CA ARG A 9 6.95 -26.46 -17.71
C ARG A 9 8.22 -25.83 -18.25
N ALA A 10 8.26 -25.49 -19.53
CA ALA A 10 9.40 -24.80 -20.13
C ALA A 10 9.51 -23.37 -19.56
N PHE A 11 8.39 -22.64 -19.49
CA PHE A 11 8.35 -21.28 -18.96
C PHE A 11 8.79 -21.19 -17.49
N ARG A 12 8.34 -22.11 -16.64
CA ARG A 12 8.75 -22.20 -15.22
C ARG A 12 10.26 -22.40 -15.02
N LYS A 13 10.98 -22.98 -15.98
CA LYS A 13 12.44 -23.16 -15.88
C LYS A 13 13.23 -21.89 -16.20
N VAL A 14 12.63 -20.94 -16.91
CA VAL A 14 13.28 -19.69 -17.35
C VAL A 14 12.89 -18.52 -16.44
N MET A 15 11.81 -18.63 -15.69
CA MET A 15 11.42 -17.59 -14.75
C MET A 15 12.45 -17.43 -13.63
N PRO A 16 12.91 -16.20 -13.36
CA PRO A 16 13.75 -15.92 -12.21
C PRO A 16 12.97 -16.20 -10.91
N PRO A 17 13.67 -16.55 -9.81
CA PRO A 17 13.04 -16.63 -8.50
C PRO A 17 12.50 -15.24 -8.14
N MET A 18 11.26 -15.22 -7.63
CA MET A 18 10.63 -13.99 -7.14
C MET A 18 11.52 -13.35 -6.07
N SER A 19 11.83 -12.06 -6.23
CA SER A 19 12.60 -11.33 -5.22
C SER A 19 11.79 -11.15 -3.93
N THR A 20 12.47 -10.96 -2.80
CA THR A 20 11.81 -10.72 -1.51
C THR A 20 10.87 -9.51 -1.58
N THR A 21 11.29 -8.43 -2.24
CA THR A 21 10.48 -7.21 -2.41
C THR A 21 9.30 -7.41 -3.36
N GLU A 22 9.45 -8.17 -4.45
CA GLU A 22 8.30 -8.53 -5.31
C GLU A 22 7.31 -9.40 -4.57
N LYS A 23 7.81 -10.32 -3.73
CA LYS A 23 6.96 -11.18 -2.92
C LYS A 23 6.20 -10.37 -1.87
N GLU A 24 6.87 -9.44 -1.19
CA GLU A 24 6.23 -8.54 -0.25
C GLU A 24 5.21 -7.63 -0.95
N ALA A 25 5.49 -7.12 -2.15
CA ALA A 25 4.54 -6.33 -2.91
C ALA A 25 3.29 -7.14 -3.35
N ILE A 26 3.47 -8.42 -3.70
CA ILE A 26 2.37 -9.33 -4.06
C ILE A 26 1.59 -9.78 -2.82
N ASP A 27 2.28 -10.12 -1.73
CA ASP A 27 1.68 -10.58 -0.48
C ASP A 27 0.98 -9.43 0.28
N ALA A 28 1.51 -8.20 0.17
CA ALA A 28 0.83 -6.98 0.64
C ALA A 28 -0.41 -6.65 -0.22
N GLY A 29 -0.40 -7.05 -1.49
CA GLY A 29 -1.49 -6.91 -2.44
C GLY A 29 -2.56 -7.98 -2.28
N THR A 30 -3.27 -8.01 -1.15
CA THR A 30 -4.54 -8.73 -1.11
C THR A 30 -5.51 -8.07 -2.09
N THR A 31 -6.06 -8.83 -3.04
CA THR A 31 -7.13 -8.32 -3.89
C THR A 31 -8.39 -8.25 -3.03
N TRP A 32 -8.73 -7.06 -2.55
CA TRP A 32 -9.93 -6.82 -1.75
C TRP A 32 -11.17 -6.83 -2.67
N TRP A 33 -12.12 -5.95 -2.43
CA TRP A 33 -13.31 -5.87 -3.27
C TRP A 33 -12.99 -5.42 -4.71
N GLU A 34 -11.90 -4.69 -4.94
CA GLU A 34 -11.46 -4.28 -6.28
C GLU A 34 -11.17 -5.49 -7.19
N GLY A 35 -10.78 -6.63 -6.60
CA GLY A 35 -10.62 -7.86 -7.36
C GLY A 35 -11.90 -8.33 -8.05
N ASP A 36 -13.06 -8.09 -7.44
CA ASP A 36 -14.35 -8.48 -8.00
C ASP A 36 -14.84 -7.46 -9.04
N LEU A 37 -14.49 -6.19 -8.84
CA LEU A 37 -14.67 -5.13 -9.82
C LEU A 37 -13.91 -5.43 -11.13
N PHE A 38 -12.61 -5.75 -11.05
CA PHE A 38 -11.80 -6.05 -12.24
C PHE A 38 -12.16 -7.37 -12.92
N ARG A 39 -12.81 -8.29 -12.21
CA ARG A 39 -13.35 -9.54 -12.77
C ARG A 39 -14.70 -9.37 -13.48
N GLY A 40 -15.31 -8.18 -13.45
CA GLY A 40 -16.56 -7.86 -14.15
C GLY A 40 -17.83 -8.36 -13.46
N ALA A 41 -17.74 -8.85 -12.23
CA ALA A 41 -18.87 -9.31 -11.42
C ALA A 41 -18.72 -8.79 -9.96
N PRO A 42 -18.86 -7.47 -9.75
CA PRO A 42 -18.67 -6.88 -8.43
C PRO A 42 -19.76 -7.30 -7.44
N ASP A 43 -19.37 -7.78 -6.25
CA ASP A 43 -20.28 -8.03 -5.13
C ASP A 43 -20.36 -6.79 -4.23
N TRP A 44 -21.38 -5.96 -4.43
CA TRP A 44 -21.58 -4.73 -3.64
C TRP A 44 -21.87 -4.97 -2.16
N ASN A 45 -22.44 -6.12 -1.79
CA ASN A 45 -22.69 -6.44 -0.38
C ASN A 45 -21.37 -6.63 0.36
N LYS A 46 -20.38 -7.27 -0.29
CA LYS A 46 -19.02 -7.40 0.23
C LYS A 46 -18.39 -6.03 0.50
N LEU A 47 -18.50 -5.08 -0.43
CA LEU A 47 -17.98 -3.72 -0.23
C LEU A 47 -18.62 -3.02 0.96
N HIS A 48 -19.95 -3.03 1.04
CA HIS A 48 -20.69 -2.34 2.11
C HIS A 48 -20.57 -3.03 3.47
N SER A 49 -20.18 -4.31 3.49
CA SER A 49 -19.92 -5.06 4.73
C SER A 49 -18.60 -4.72 5.38
N TYR A 50 -17.69 -4.00 4.70
CA TYR A 50 -16.42 -3.63 5.32
C TYR A 50 -16.65 -2.70 6.50
N PRO A 51 -16.06 -3.03 7.67
CA PRO A 51 -16.23 -2.21 8.86
C PRO A 51 -15.63 -0.83 8.59
N LYS A 52 -16.33 0.21 9.04
CA LYS A 52 -15.76 1.56 9.04
C LYS A 52 -14.49 1.53 9.89
N PRO A 53 -13.30 1.88 9.35
CA PRO A 53 -12.11 1.98 10.17
C PRO A 53 -12.35 3.03 11.25
N ARG A 54 -12.05 2.67 12.49
CA ARG A 54 -12.11 3.57 13.64
C ARG A 54 -10.74 3.56 14.30
N LEU A 55 -10.28 4.75 14.62
CA LEU A 55 -9.09 4.91 15.43
C LEU A 55 -9.43 4.61 16.89
N THR A 56 -8.51 3.99 17.58
CA THR A 56 -8.50 3.92 19.04
C THR A 56 -8.28 5.32 19.62
N GLU A 57 -8.59 5.51 20.90
CA GLU A 57 -8.35 6.80 21.57
C GLU A 57 -6.87 7.19 21.56
N GLU A 58 -5.97 6.20 21.68
CA GLU A 58 -4.52 6.41 21.60
C GLU A 58 -4.08 6.87 20.21
N GLU A 59 -4.55 6.18 19.15
CA GLU A 59 -4.24 6.57 17.78
C GLU A 59 -4.79 7.96 17.45
N GLN A 60 -6.01 8.27 17.89
CA GLN A 60 -6.60 9.59 17.68
C GLN A 60 -5.81 10.68 18.41
N ALA A 61 -5.41 10.43 19.66
CA ALA A 61 -4.57 11.36 20.42
C ALA A 61 -3.19 11.57 19.79
N PHE A 62 -2.62 10.54 19.14
CA PHE A 62 -1.38 10.64 18.40
C PHE A 62 -1.52 11.51 17.14
N ILE A 63 -2.62 11.35 16.39
CA ILE A 63 -2.92 12.19 15.22
C ILE A 63 -3.15 13.64 15.65
N ASP A 64 -3.96 13.88 16.68
CA ASP A 64 -4.36 15.24 17.08
C ASP A 64 -3.26 16.02 17.82
N GLY A 65 -2.23 15.33 18.31
CA GLY A 65 -1.11 15.94 19.04
C GLY A 65 0.19 15.90 18.24
N PRO A 66 1.00 14.84 18.38
CA PRO A 66 2.29 14.70 17.69
C PRO A 66 2.26 14.98 16.20
N VAL A 67 1.29 14.45 15.46
CA VAL A 67 1.23 14.62 14.00
C VAL A 67 0.87 16.06 13.62
N GLU A 68 -0.11 16.66 14.28
CA GLU A 68 -0.45 18.07 14.06
C GLU A 68 0.71 19.03 14.35
N GLU A 69 1.51 18.77 15.40
CA GLU A 69 2.69 19.59 15.68
C GLU A 69 3.77 19.41 14.60
N ALA A 70 4.02 18.18 14.14
CA ALA A 70 4.93 17.93 13.03
C ALA A 70 4.47 18.63 11.74
N CYS A 71 3.16 18.59 11.44
CA CYS A 71 2.59 19.31 10.30
C CYS A 71 2.75 20.83 10.42
N ARG A 72 2.69 21.38 11.64
CA ARG A 72 2.92 22.81 11.88
C ARG A 72 4.38 23.22 11.68
N MET A 73 5.30 22.34 12.03
CA MET A 73 6.74 22.53 11.82
C MET A 73 7.12 22.40 10.33
N ALA A 74 6.34 21.66 9.55
CA ALA A 74 6.58 21.46 8.13
C ALA A 74 6.21 22.70 7.30
N ASN A 75 7.23 23.46 6.86
CA ASN A 75 7.06 24.51 5.87
C ASN A 75 7.28 23.94 4.45
N ASP A 76 6.20 23.80 3.69
CA ASP A 76 6.21 23.20 2.35
C ASP A 76 7.16 23.91 1.37
N PHE A 77 7.18 25.24 1.35
CA PHE A 77 8.04 26.00 0.44
C PHE A 77 9.52 25.80 0.77
N GLN A 78 9.86 25.84 2.05
CA GLN A 78 11.23 25.64 2.51
C GLN A 78 11.73 24.22 2.22
N ILE A 79 10.90 23.21 2.47
CA ILE A 79 11.21 21.80 2.21
C ILE A 79 11.47 21.57 0.72
N THR A 80 10.58 22.07 -0.14
CA THR A 80 10.59 21.72 -1.56
C THR A 80 11.50 22.60 -2.40
N HIS A 81 11.61 23.90 -2.08
CA HIS A 81 12.31 24.88 -2.93
C HIS A 81 13.65 25.37 -2.36
N GLU A 82 13.85 25.35 -1.04
CA GLU A 82 15.09 25.85 -0.42
C GLU A 82 16.04 24.70 -0.05
N LEU A 83 15.54 23.72 0.70
CA LEU A 83 16.35 22.63 1.23
C LEU A 83 16.37 21.40 0.31
N ALA A 84 15.29 21.19 -0.45
CA ALA A 84 15.00 19.92 -1.13
C ALA A 84 15.06 18.70 -0.19
N ASP A 85 14.85 18.93 1.11
CA ASP A 85 14.92 17.98 2.22
C ASP A 85 14.11 18.52 3.40
N LEU A 86 13.80 17.66 4.39
CA LEU A 86 13.11 18.06 5.61
C LEU A 86 14.07 18.78 6.58
N PRO A 87 13.59 19.77 7.35
CA PRO A 87 14.39 20.45 8.36
C PRO A 87 14.86 19.46 9.45
N PRO A 88 16.07 19.63 10.02
CA PRO A 88 16.58 18.75 11.08
C PRO A 88 15.66 18.63 12.30
N GLU A 89 14.96 19.71 12.65
CA GLU A 89 13.97 19.74 13.73
C GLU A 89 12.74 18.87 13.46
N LEU A 90 12.44 18.56 12.19
CA LEU A 90 11.35 17.67 11.80
C LEU A 90 11.80 16.21 11.67
N TRP A 91 13.12 15.97 11.51
CA TRP A 91 13.71 14.63 11.47
C TRP A 91 13.96 14.01 12.86
N ALA A 92 14.08 14.85 13.90
CA ALA A 92 14.45 14.47 15.26
C ALA A 92 13.29 13.84 16.04
#